data_AF-W2RT95-F1
#
_entry.id   AF-W2RT95-F1
#
_cell.length_a   1.000
_cell.length_b   1.000
_cell.length_c   1.000
_cell.angle_alpha   90.00
_cell.angle_beta   90.00
_cell.angle_gamma   90.00
#
_symmetry.space_group_name_H-M   'P 1'
#
loop_
_entity.id
_entity.type
_entity.pdbx_description
1 polymer ?
#
loop_
_entity_poly.entity_id
_entity_poly.type
_entity_poly.pdbx_seq_one_letter_code
_entity_poly.pdbx_strand_id
1 'polypeptide(L)'
;MVFGDGDGDVFADFTCAPDVIAHELTHGVTQYEAALPYNMQASALNEHMSDVFGSMVKQWRGGVNPQRAADADWLIGQGIFNPQTGIVALRSMKAPGTAYSESVIGTDPQPDHMDNYLDVPDDEGSDASGGVHVNSGIPNKVFHLAATGLGGYSWDIAGRIWYDVLTDPDLRSFAAEPDNRHWNCFPFFASLTVKHAARYAKKCVDVDVVGVVTQAWQAVGIEPTQSAKPGKKVKPGCPVL
;
A
#
# COMPACT_ATOMS: atom_id res chain seq x y z
N MET A 1 17.90 6.64 -7.36
CA MET A 1 16.77 6.42 -8.28
C MET A 1 17.30 6.42 -9.69
N VAL A 2 16.78 5.54 -10.54
CA VAL A 2 17.08 5.44 -11.97
C VAL A 2 15.74 5.37 -12.67
N PHE A 3 15.53 6.18 -13.72
CA PHE A 3 14.29 6.21 -14.48
C PHE A 3 14.60 5.91 -15.94
N GLY A 4 13.83 5.01 -16.54
CA GLY A 4 13.89 4.77 -17.97
C GLY A 4 13.02 5.75 -18.74
N ASP A 5 13.41 6.07 -19.97
CA ASP A 5 12.64 6.94 -20.87
C ASP A 5 11.38 6.26 -21.46
N GLY A 6 11.18 4.97 -21.16
CA GLY A 6 10.21 4.11 -21.82
C GLY A 6 10.71 3.60 -23.17
N ASP A 7 9.98 2.65 -23.75
CA ASP A 7 10.24 2.15 -25.11
C ASP A 7 9.52 2.98 -26.19
N GLY A 8 8.61 3.86 -25.78
CA GLY A 8 7.77 4.66 -26.67
C GLY A 8 6.60 3.88 -27.28
N ASP A 9 6.49 2.58 -27.00
CA ASP A 9 5.45 1.69 -27.54
C ASP A 9 4.45 1.30 -26.43
N VAL A 10 4.95 0.71 -25.35
CA VAL A 10 4.15 0.36 -24.16
C VAL A 10 4.27 1.46 -23.11
N PHE A 11 5.50 1.83 -22.78
CA PHE A 11 5.81 2.81 -21.75
C PHE A 11 6.29 4.12 -22.36
N ALA A 12 5.77 5.21 -21.82
CA ALA A 12 6.33 6.55 -21.94
C ALA A 12 7.39 6.79 -20.84
N ASP A 13 7.85 8.03 -20.72
CA ASP A 13 8.85 8.46 -19.75
C ASP A 13 8.35 8.29 -18.29
N PHE A 14 9.06 7.50 -17.49
CA PHE A 14 8.70 7.22 -16.10
C PHE A 14 8.78 8.45 -15.18
N THR A 15 9.44 9.53 -15.61
CA THR A 15 9.52 10.79 -14.85
C THR A 15 8.30 11.69 -15.03
N CYS A 16 7.36 11.34 -15.93
CA CYS A 16 6.16 12.14 -16.14
C CYS A 16 5.13 12.01 -15.00
N ALA A 17 5.23 10.97 -14.17
CA ALA A 17 4.33 10.67 -13.06
C ALA A 17 4.98 11.00 -11.71
N PRO A 18 4.56 12.07 -11.00
CA PRO A 18 5.14 12.47 -9.73
C PRO A 18 5.02 11.42 -8.62
N ASP A 19 3.95 10.64 -8.64
CA ASP A 19 3.72 9.50 -7.75
C ASP A 19 4.74 8.39 -7.97
N VAL A 20 5.18 8.13 -9.21
CA VAL A 20 6.26 7.15 -9.49
C VAL A 20 7.58 7.64 -8.93
N ILE A 21 7.93 8.91 -9.14
CA ILE A 21 9.15 9.50 -8.57
C ILE A 21 9.15 9.41 -7.04
N ALA A 22 8.02 9.75 -6.42
CA ALA A 22 7.87 9.70 -4.97
C ALA A 22 7.81 8.27 -4.43
N HIS A 23 7.27 7.31 -5.18
CA HIS A 23 7.32 5.88 -4.89
C HIS A 23 8.79 5.41 -4.78
N GLU A 24 9.61 5.69 -5.80
CA GLU A 24 11.03 5.31 -5.79
C GLU A 24 11.83 5.95 -4.64
N LEU A 25 11.54 7.23 -4.33
CA LEU A 25 12.15 7.92 -3.19
C LEU A 25 11.73 7.29 -1.86
N THR A 26 10.50 6.82 -1.76
CA THR A 26 9.93 6.24 -0.53
C THR A 26 10.56 4.90 -0.19
N HIS A 27 10.98 4.10 -1.18
CA HIS A 27 11.79 2.91 -0.89
C HIS A 27 13.05 3.26 -0.08
N GLY A 28 13.68 4.39 -0.37
CA GLY A 28 14.80 4.91 0.43
C GLY A 28 14.39 5.20 1.88
N VAL A 29 13.25 5.86 2.10
CA VAL A 29 12.74 6.08 3.47
C VAL A 29 12.48 4.75 4.18
N THR A 30 11.77 3.82 3.52
CA THR A 30 11.49 2.49 4.06
C THR A 30 12.77 1.74 4.41
N GLN A 31 13.81 1.82 3.58
CA GLN A 31 15.11 1.18 3.83
C GLN A 31 15.77 1.67 5.13
N TYR A 32 15.72 2.98 5.40
CA TYR A 32 16.37 3.56 6.58
C TYR A 32 15.52 3.47 7.86
N GLU A 33 14.20 3.37 7.73
CA GLU A 33 13.25 3.26 8.84
C GLU A 33 12.89 1.80 9.18
N ALA A 34 11.75 1.29 8.69
CA ALA A 34 11.25 -0.06 8.99
C ALA A 34 12.10 -1.19 8.39
N ALA A 35 12.91 -0.91 7.37
CA ALA A 35 13.74 -1.87 6.66
C ALA A 35 12.96 -3.14 6.25
N LEU A 36 11.74 -2.95 5.72
CA LEU A 36 10.86 -4.05 5.33
C LEU A 36 11.53 -4.91 4.25
N PRO A 37 11.82 -6.20 4.52
CA PRO A 37 12.49 -7.06 3.58
C PRO A 37 11.59 -7.35 2.37
N TYR A 38 12.21 -7.53 1.20
CA TYR A 38 11.54 -7.96 -0.02
C TYR A 38 11.21 -9.46 0.03
N ASN A 39 10.39 -9.88 1.00
CA ASN A 39 9.83 -11.22 1.10
C ASN A 39 8.36 -11.18 1.59
N MET A 40 7.46 -11.85 0.87
CA MET A 40 6.08 -12.13 1.31
C MET A 40 5.27 -10.86 1.70
N GLN A 41 4.52 -10.89 2.81
CA GLN A 41 3.72 -9.74 3.23
C GLN A 41 4.57 -8.51 3.57
N ALA A 42 5.79 -8.69 4.07
CA ALA A 42 6.68 -7.57 4.33
C ALA A 42 7.08 -6.83 3.05
N SER A 43 7.21 -7.55 1.94
CA SER A 43 7.52 -6.97 0.63
C SER A 43 6.32 -6.20 0.06
N ALA A 44 5.13 -6.78 0.17
CA ALA A 44 3.88 -6.10 -0.19
C ALA A 44 3.65 -4.85 0.66
N LEU A 45 4.05 -4.83 1.94
CA LEU A 45 4.06 -3.62 2.75
C LEU A 45 5.09 -2.60 2.28
N ASN A 46 6.27 -3.01 1.81
CA ASN A 46 7.28 -2.09 1.28
C ASN A 46 6.73 -1.34 0.04
N GLU A 47 6.19 -2.07 -0.93
CA GLU A 47 5.51 -1.52 -2.12
C GLU A 47 4.31 -0.64 -1.74
N HIS A 48 3.50 -1.10 -0.80
CA HIS A 48 2.36 -0.34 -0.28
C HIS A 48 2.77 1.02 0.29
N MET A 49 3.84 1.08 1.11
CA MET A 49 4.29 2.35 1.67
C MET A 49 4.73 3.32 0.56
N SER A 50 5.41 2.80 -0.46
CA SER A 50 5.80 3.58 -1.64
C SER A 50 4.59 4.11 -2.43
N ASP A 51 3.55 3.31 -2.62
CA ASP A 51 2.29 3.75 -3.24
C ASP A 51 1.55 4.80 -2.39
N VAL A 52 1.49 4.61 -1.06
CA VAL A 52 0.86 5.55 -0.11
C VAL A 52 1.49 6.92 -0.20
N PHE A 53 2.81 7.01 -0.08
CA PHE A 53 3.49 8.30 -0.10
C PHE A 53 3.59 8.88 -1.52
N GLY A 54 3.69 8.04 -2.56
CA GLY A 54 3.59 8.46 -3.95
C GLY A 54 2.26 9.15 -4.25
N SER A 55 1.15 8.50 -3.93
CA SER A 55 -0.21 9.04 -4.09
C SER A 55 -0.41 10.32 -3.28
N MET A 56 0.07 10.35 -2.03
CA MET A 56 -0.02 11.53 -1.17
C MET A 56 0.76 12.73 -1.74
N VAL A 57 1.96 12.52 -2.28
CA VAL A 57 2.74 13.56 -2.96
C VAL A 57 2.00 14.06 -4.20
N LYS A 58 1.41 13.17 -5.01
CA LYS A 58 0.60 13.57 -6.18
C LYS A 58 -0.59 14.44 -5.78
N GLN A 59 -1.32 14.05 -4.74
CA GLN A 59 -2.45 14.82 -4.18
C GLN A 59 -1.99 16.18 -3.65
N TRP A 60 -0.86 16.24 -2.94
CA TRP A 60 -0.28 17.47 -2.40
C TRP A 60 0.22 18.40 -3.51
N ARG A 61 0.86 17.84 -4.55
CA ARG A 61 1.45 18.54 -5.69
C ARG A 61 0.43 18.90 -6.78
N GLY A 62 -0.87 18.70 -6.58
CA GLY A 62 -1.94 19.13 -7.51
C GLY A 62 -1.92 20.62 -7.91
N GLY A 63 -0.97 21.39 -7.38
CA GLY A 63 -0.62 22.74 -7.79
C GLY A 63 -0.91 23.70 -6.65
N VAL A 64 -1.62 24.79 -6.96
CA VAL A 64 -2.18 25.71 -5.96
C VAL A 64 -3.44 25.17 -5.27
N ASN A 65 -3.98 24.04 -5.75
CA ASN A 65 -5.17 23.38 -5.21
C ASN A 65 -4.85 21.90 -4.90
N PRO A 66 -4.35 21.58 -3.71
CA PRO A 66 -4.18 20.20 -3.28
C PRO A 66 -5.51 19.43 -3.35
N GLN A 67 -5.44 18.13 -3.65
CA GLN A 67 -6.61 17.26 -3.72
C GLN A 67 -6.95 16.70 -2.34
N ARG A 68 -8.23 16.75 -1.97
CA ARG A 68 -8.74 16.02 -0.81
C ARG A 68 -8.78 14.52 -1.10
N ALA A 69 -8.75 13.71 -0.06
CA ALA A 69 -8.78 12.25 -0.18
C ALA A 69 -9.99 11.74 -1.00
N ALA A 70 -11.15 12.40 -0.88
CA ALA A 70 -12.36 12.03 -1.60
C ALA A 70 -12.31 12.35 -3.12
N ASP A 71 -11.47 13.30 -3.52
CA ASP A 71 -11.40 13.82 -4.90
C ASP A 71 -10.20 13.25 -5.68
N ALA A 72 -9.26 12.59 -4.99
CA ALA A 72 -8.06 12.02 -5.59
C ALA A 72 -8.38 10.82 -6.50
N ASP A 73 -7.58 10.64 -7.55
CA ASP A 73 -7.73 9.52 -8.48
C ASP A 73 -7.39 8.15 -7.86
N TRP A 74 -6.47 8.13 -6.89
CA TRP A 74 -5.94 6.92 -6.26
C TRP A 74 -5.29 5.93 -7.24
N LEU A 75 -4.77 6.44 -8.35
CA LEU A 75 -4.06 5.68 -9.38
C LEU A 75 -2.55 5.88 -9.24
N ILE A 76 -1.81 4.79 -9.41
CA ILE A 76 -0.35 4.79 -9.41
C ILE A 76 0.18 4.64 -10.83
N GLY A 77 1.13 5.47 -11.23
CA GLY A 77 1.72 5.46 -12.56
C GLY A 77 0.78 6.02 -13.63
N GLN A 78 -0.12 6.93 -13.28
CA GLN A 78 -1.00 7.51 -14.29
C GLN A 78 -0.19 8.32 -15.32
N GLY A 79 -0.33 7.96 -16.59
CA GLY A 79 0.33 8.65 -17.70
C GLY A 79 1.72 8.12 -18.08
N ILE A 80 2.24 7.10 -17.39
CA ILE A 80 3.52 6.46 -17.78
C ILE A 80 3.35 5.48 -18.95
N PHE A 81 2.11 5.13 -19.31
CA PHE A 81 1.83 4.31 -20.48
C PHE A 81 1.69 5.20 -21.71
N ASN A 82 2.09 4.65 -22.86
CA ASN A 82 1.79 5.28 -24.13
C ASN A 82 0.24 5.37 -24.27
N PRO A 83 -0.35 6.55 -24.53
CA PRO A 83 -1.81 6.72 -24.61
C PRO A 83 -2.50 5.79 -25.62
N GLN A 84 -1.78 5.32 -26.64
CA GLN A 84 -2.27 4.40 -27.67
C GLN A 84 -2.55 3.00 -27.12
N THR A 85 -2.01 2.63 -25.95
CA THR A 85 -2.25 1.34 -25.31
C THR A 85 -3.62 1.24 -24.66
N GLY A 86 -4.28 2.36 -24.37
CA GLY A 86 -5.52 2.40 -23.58
C GLY A 86 -5.33 2.22 -22.07
N ILE A 87 -4.11 1.92 -21.61
CA ILE A 87 -3.79 1.68 -20.20
C ILE A 87 -3.70 3.00 -19.45
N VAL A 88 -4.47 3.14 -18.37
CA VAL A 88 -4.56 4.41 -17.62
C VAL A 88 -3.50 4.50 -16.51
N ALA A 89 -3.20 3.39 -15.84
CA ALA A 89 -2.33 3.35 -14.66
C ALA A 89 -1.79 1.92 -14.42
N LEU A 90 -0.73 1.81 -13.60
CA LEU A 90 -0.20 0.52 -13.16
C LEU A 90 -1.08 -0.14 -12.11
N ARG A 91 -1.58 0.64 -11.16
CA ARG A 91 -2.35 0.14 -10.01
C ARG A 91 -3.44 1.12 -9.62
N SER A 92 -4.49 0.60 -8.99
CA SER A 92 -5.51 1.39 -8.32
C SER A 92 -5.48 1.08 -6.83
N MET A 93 -5.20 2.08 -6.01
CA MET A 93 -5.34 1.93 -4.56
C MET A 93 -6.80 1.86 -4.12
N LYS A 94 -7.71 2.45 -4.91
CA LYS A 94 -9.15 2.45 -4.61
C LYS A 94 -9.81 1.11 -4.95
N ALA A 95 -9.42 0.52 -6.08
CA ALA A 95 -9.97 -0.75 -6.58
C ALA A 95 -8.83 -1.60 -7.18
N PRO A 96 -8.00 -2.25 -6.34
CA PRO A 96 -6.95 -3.14 -6.82
C PRO A 96 -7.51 -4.23 -7.76
N GLY A 97 -6.79 -4.55 -8.82
CA GLY A 97 -7.23 -5.51 -9.83
C GLY A 97 -8.03 -4.87 -10.99
N THR A 98 -8.23 -3.54 -10.98
CA THR A 98 -9.01 -2.84 -12.00
C THR A 98 -8.25 -1.74 -12.73
N ALA A 99 -6.93 -1.61 -12.55
CA ALA A 99 -6.16 -0.53 -13.17
C ALA A 99 -6.06 -0.68 -14.70
N TYR A 100 -6.02 -1.92 -15.19
CA TYR A 100 -5.90 -2.24 -16.60
C TYR A 100 -6.42 -3.65 -16.92
N SER A 101 -6.86 -3.84 -18.17
CA SER A 101 -7.16 -5.16 -18.75
C SER A 101 -6.98 -5.05 -20.27
N GLU A 102 -5.74 -5.23 -20.72
CA GLU A 102 -5.35 -4.95 -22.10
C GLU A 102 -4.47 -6.08 -22.66
N SER A 103 -4.63 -6.42 -23.93
CA SER A 103 -3.92 -7.56 -24.53
C SER A 103 -2.40 -7.43 -24.53
N VAL A 104 -1.88 -6.20 -24.46
CA VAL A 104 -0.44 -5.90 -24.54
C VAL A 104 0.30 -6.26 -23.26
N ILE A 105 -0.30 -6.11 -22.08
CA ILE A 105 0.34 -6.38 -20.77
C ILE A 105 -0.47 -7.30 -19.85
N GLY A 106 -1.66 -7.73 -20.27
CA GLY A 106 -2.55 -8.58 -19.49
C GLY A 106 -3.56 -7.80 -18.64
N THR A 107 -3.97 -8.38 -17.52
CA THR A 107 -4.93 -7.79 -16.58
C THR A 107 -4.26 -7.59 -15.23
N ASP A 108 -4.61 -6.49 -14.56
CA ASP A 108 -4.16 -6.16 -13.21
C ASP A 108 -4.43 -7.35 -12.26
N PRO A 109 -3.38 -7.99 -11.71
CA PRO A 109 -3.53 -9.20 -10.90
C PRO A 109 -3.79 -8.91 -9.41
N GLN A 110 -3.81 -7.65 -8.98
CA GLN A 110 -3.81 -7.31 -7.55
C GLN A 110 -5.10 -7.76 -6.84
N PRO A 111 -5.03 -8.57 -5.77
CA PRO A 111 -6.17 -8.79 -4.90
C PRO A 111 -6.48 -7.54 -4.06
N ASP A 112 -7.75 -7.40 -3.71
CA ASP A 112 -8.26 -6.31 -2.86
C ASP A 112 -8.76 -6.81 -1.48
N HIS A 113 -8.58 -8.10 -1.18
CA HIS A 113 -9.01 -8.76 0.04
C HIS A 113 -8.11 -9.96 0.38
N MET A 114 -7.92 -10.27 1.66
CA MET A 114 -7.08 -11.39 2.13
C MET A 114 -7.53 -12.77 1.68
N ASP A 115 -8.83 -12.97 1.44
CA ASP A 115 -9.36 -14.23 0.89
C ASP A 115 -8.76 -14.57 -0.49
N ASN A 116 -8.30 -13.55 -1.22
CA ASN A 116 -7.68 -13.67 -2.53
C ASN A 116 -6.16 -13.45 -2.48
N TYR A 117 -5.55 -13.47 -1.28
CA TYR A 117 -4.10 -13.34 -1.15
C TYR A 117 -3.38 -14.40 -1.98
N LEU A 118 -2.43 -13.96 -2.80
CA LEU A 118 -1.68 -14.87 -3.67
C LEU A 118 -0.38 -15.32 -2.98
N ASP A 119 -0.30 -16.60 -2.66
CA ASP A 119 0.92 -17.25 -2.15
C ASP A 119 1.85 -17.56 -3.33
N VAL A 120 2.53 -16.52 -3.81
CA VAL A 120 3.46 -16.62 -4.94
C VAL A 120 4.83 -17.06 -4.42
N PRO A 121 5.48 -18.07 -5.02
CA PRO A 121 6.83 -18.46 -4.64
C PRO A 121 7.82 -17.28 -4.73
N ASP A 122 8.79 -17.27 -3.82
CA ASP A 122 9.89 -16.32 -3.88
C ASP A 122 10.90 -16.80 -4.94
N ASP A 123 10.78 -16.30 -6.17
CA ASP A 123 11.63 -16.67 -7.29
C ASP A 123 12.67 -15.58 -7.59
N GLU A 124 13.79 -15.55 -6.88
CA GLU A 124 14.78 -14.47 -7.02
C GLU A 124 15.01 -14.03 -8.49
N GLY A 125 14.50 -12.84 -8.85
CA GLY A 125 14.67 -12.23 -10.16
C GLY A 125 13.39 -11.90 -10.96
N SER A 126 12.17 -12.09 -10.42
CA SER A 126 10.94 -11.66 -11.08
C SER A 126 10.26 -10.48 -10.35
N ASP A 127 9.62 -9.57 -11.10
CA ASP A 127 8.81 -8.50 -10.48
C ASP A 127 7.61 -9.05 -9.71
N ALA A 128 7.30 -10.34 -9.84
CA ALA A 128 6.26 -11.04 -9.11
C ALA A 128 6.80 -11.89 -7.93
N SER A 129 8.12 -11.93 -7.68
CA SER A 129 8.74 -12.79 -6.66
C SER A 129 8.12 -12.56 -5.29
N GLY A 130 7.55 -13.60 -4.67
CA GLY A 130 6.89 -13.46 -3.36
C GLY A 130 5.64 -12.56 -3.37
N GLY A 131 5.13 -12.17 -4.55
CA GLY A 131 3.91 -11.38 -4.72
C GLY A 131 4.06 -9.89 -4.38
N VAL A 132 5.28 -9.32 -4.46
CA VAL A 132 5.63 -7.95 -4.03
C VAL A 132 4.62 -6.89 -4.51
N HIS A 133 4.51 -6.76 -5.83
CA HIS A 133 3.66 -5.76 -6.46
C HIS A 133 2.19 -6.20 -6.53
N VAL A 134 1.91 -7.48 -6.28
CA VAL A 134 0.58 -8.05 -6.45
C VAL A 134 -0.23 -7.88 -5.17
N ASN A 135 0.28 -8.39 -4.04
CA ASN A 135 -0.44 -8.37 -2.77
C ASN A 135 -0.47 -6.99 -2.09
N SER A 136 0.25 -5.98 -2.59
CA SER A 136 0.19 -4.60 -2.09
C SER A 136 -1.16 -3.94 -2.31
N GLY A 137 -1.99 -4.45 -3.22
CA GLY A 137 -3.37 -4.03 -3.43
C GLY A 137 -4.22 -4.06 -2.16
N ILE A 138 -4.07 -5.11 -1.34
CA ILE A 138 -4.81 -5.31 -0.09
C ILE A 138 -4.60 -4.12 0.87
N PRO A 139 -3.37 -3.81 1.34
CA PRO A 139 -3.14 -2.66 2.20
C PRO A 139 -3.33 -1.31 1.47
N ASN A 140 -3.14 -1.23 0.14
CA ASN A 140 -3.45 -0.01 -0.63
C ASN A 140 -4.92 0.39 -0.49
N LYS A 141 -5.84 -0.57 -0.61
CA LYS A 141 -7.27 -0.36 -0.39
C LYS A 141 -7.58 0.08 1.03
N VAL A 142 -6.88 -0.45 2.03
CA VAL A 142 -7.01 0.00 3.42
C VAL A 142 -6.66 1.47 3.56
N PHE A 143 -5.53 1.92 2.99
CA PHE A 143 -5.15 3.33 3.09
C PHE A 143 -6.14 4.24 2.37
N HIS A 144 -6.63 3.84 1.18
CA HIS A 144 -7.69 4.58 0.49
C HIS A 144 -8.94 4.74 1.35
N LEU A 145 -9.44 3.64 1.94
CA LEU A 145 -10.62 3.63 2.80
C LEU A 145 -10.40 4.47 4.06
N ALA A 146 -9.25 4.34 4.71
CA ALA A 146 -8.91 5.11 5.91
C ALA A 146 -8.81 6.61 5.59
N ALA A 147 -8.07 7.01 4.55
CA ALA A 147 -7.92 8.40 4.18
C ALA A 147 -9.26 9.03 3.76
N THR A 148 -10.08 8.31 2.99
CA THR A 148 -11.39 8.80 2.56
C THR A 148 -12.38 8.89 3.73
N GLY A 149 -12.39 7.89 4.62
CA GLY A 149 -13.26 7.87 5.80
C GLY A 149 -12.90 8.91 6.86
N LEU A 150 -11.61 9.23 7.00
CA LEU A 150 -11.14 10.33 7.86
C LEU A 150 -11.39 11.71 7.23
N GLY A 151 -11.54 11.78 5.91
CA GLY A 151 -11.81 13.00 5.16
C GLY A 151 -10.62 13.97 5.12
N GLY A 152 -10.85 15.15 4.55
CA GLY A 152 -9.81 16.19 4.42
C GLY A 152 -8.70 15.79 3.44
N TYR A 153 -7.46 16.18 3.74
CA TYR A 153 -6.30 15.77 2.97
C TYR A 153 -5.69 14.48 3.52
N SER A 154 -5.24 13.59 2.64
CA SER A 154 -4.70 12.28 3.04
C SER A 154 -3.50 12.38 3.99
N TRP A 155 -2.70 13.45 3.91
CA TRP A 155 -1.55 13.70 4.79
C TRP A 155 -1.91 14.27 6.17
N ASP A 156 -3.14 14.72 6.40
CA ASP A 156 -3.48 15.42 7.65
C ASP A 156 -3.49 14.45 8.85
N ILE A 157 -4.18 13.31 8.69
CA ILE A 157 -4.35 12.28 9.73
C ILE A 157 -3.84 10.92 9.25
N ALA A 158 -4.43 10.37 8.17
CA ALA A 158 -4.11 9.03 7.68
C ALA A 158 -2.61 8.87 7.38
N GLY A 159 -2.05 9.81 6.61
CA GLY A 159 -0.63 9.81 6.26
C GLY A 159 0.29 9.91 7.46
N ARG A 160 -0.09 10.64 8.50
CA ARG A 160 0.70 10.70 9.74
C ARG A 160 0.65 9.40 10.52
N ILE A 161 -0.50 8.73 10.57
CA ILE A 161 -0.62 7.39 11.18
C ILE A 161 0.30 6.41 10.44
N TRP A 162 0.28 6.40 9.12
CA TRP A 162 1.15 5.52 8.31
C TRP A 162 2.63 5.85 8.47
N TYR A 163 3.00 7.13 8.50
CA TYR A 163 4.38 7.55 8.76
C TYR A 163 4.86 7.17 10.16
N ASP A 164 3.99 7.32 11.16
CA ASP A 164 4.27 6.90 12.53
C ASP A 164 4.50 5.38 12.63
N VAL A 165 3.76 4.57 11.86
CA VAL A 165 3.97 3.12 11.78
C VAL A 165 5.27 2.78 11.07
N LEU A 166 5.56 3.45 9.93
CA LEU A 166 6.81 3.24 9.18
C LEU A 166 8.06 3.51 10.02
N THR A 167 7.96 4.46 10.94
CA THR A 167 9.04 4.87 11.85
C THR A 167 8.97 4.21 13.23
N ASP A 168 8.01 3.30 13.48
CA ASP A 168 7.91 2.59 14.74
C ASP A 168 9.00 1.48 14.80
N PRO A 169 9.90 1.48 15.79
CA PRO A 169 10.93 0.46 15.94
C PRO A 169 10.38 -0.96 16.15
N ASP A 170 9.12 -1.09 16.61
CA ASP A 170 8.43 -2.36 16.73
C ASP A 170 8.23 -3.01 15.34
N LEU A 171 7.91 -2.22 14.30
CA LEU A 171 7.75 -2.73 12.93
C LEU A 171 9.07 -3.28 12.39
N ARG A 172 10.14 -2.50 12.52
CA ARG A 172 11.49 -2.90 12.10
C ARG A 172 11.92 -4.20 12.78
N SER A 173 11.79 -4.26 14.10
CA SER A 173 12.20 -5.42 14.89
C SER A 173 11.36 -6.65 14.53
N PHE A 174 10.05 -6.47 14.32
CA PHE A 174 9.16 -7.57 13.96
C PHE A 174 9.46 -8.12 12.57
N ALA A 175 9.63 -7.26 11.56
CA ALA A 175 9.91 -7.64 10.18
C ALA A 175 11.32 -8.24 9.98
N ALA A 176 12.27 -7.90 10.86
CA ALA A 176 13.61 -8.50 10.85
C ALA A 176 13.57 -10.02 11.11
N GLU A 177 12.56 -10.54 11.80
CA GLU A 177 12.41 -11.97 12.07
C GLU A 177 11.76 -12.72 10.89
N PRO A 178 12.42 -13.73 10.28
CA PRO A 178 11.89 -14.43 9.10
C PRO A 178 10.47 -15.00 9.24
N ASP A 179 10.17 -15.59 10.41
CA ASP A 179 8.85 -16.19 10.72
C ASP A 179 7.70 -15.18 10.74
N ASN A 180 8.01 -13.88 10.83
CA ASN A 180 7.03 -12.80 10.94
C ASN A 180 6.71 -12.12 9.61
N ARG A 181 7.54 -12.32 8.57
CA ARG A 181 7.44 -11.62 7.26
C ARG A 181 6.28 -12.10 6.40
N HIS A 182 5.77 -13.30 6.68
CA HIS A 182 4.64 -13.91 5.99
C HIS A 182 3.32 -13.53 6.69
N TRP A 183 2.49 -14.51 7.08
CA TRP A 183 1.10 -14.35 7.53
C TRP A 183 0.87 -13.42 8.74
N ASN A 184 1.94 -13.03 9.45
CA ASN A 184 1.85 -12.20 10.63
C ASN A 184 2.15 -10.72 10.35
N CYS A 185 2.68 -10.37 9.17
CA CYS A 185 3.17 -9.01 8.92
C CYS A 185 2.03 -8.01 8.71
N PHE A 186 1.04 -8.33 7.86
CA PHE A 186 -0.14 -7.48 7.67
C PHE A 186 -0.95 -7.29 8.97
N PRO A 187 -1.30 -8.34 9.74
CA PRO A 187 -2.00 -8.14 11.01
C PRO A 187 -1.21 -7.30 12.01
N PHE A 188 0.11 -7.46 12.07
CA PHE A 188 0.95 -6.67 12.96
C PHE A 188 0.99 -5.20 12.56
N PHE A 189 1.19 -4.92 11.27
CA PHE A 189 1.12 -3.56 10.72
C PHE A 189 -0.26 -2.94 10.98
N ALA A 190 -1.35 -3.69 10.81
CA ALA A 190 -2.70 -3.26 11.13
C ALA A 190 -2.84 -2.88 12.62
N SER A 191 -2.36 -3.71 13.55
CA SER A 191 -2.34 -3.40 14.98
C SER A 191 -1.55 -2.12 15.28
N LEU A 192 -0.42 -1.88 14.62
CA LEU A 192 0.34 -0.65 14.76
C LEU A 192 -0.46 0.56 14.26
N THR A 193 -1.10 0.51 13.09
CA THR A 193 -1.92 1.63 12.61
C THR A 193 -3.02 2.00 13.61
N VAL A 194 -3.68 1.02 14.24
CA VAL A 194 -4.69 1.24 15.28
C VAL A 194 -4.08 1.83 16.56
N LYS A 195 -2.92 1.33 17.01
CA LYS A 195 -2.12 1.90 18.12
C LYS A 195 -1.82 3.38 17.88
N HIS A 196 -1.36 3.74 16.69
CA HIS A 196 -1.02 5.13 16.35
C HIS A 196 -2.25 6.01 16.12
N ALA A 197 -3.33 5.47 15.55
CA ALA A 197 -4.61 6.15 15.38
C ALA A 197 -5.16 6.68 16.72
N ALA A 198 -5.01 5.93 17.82
CA ALA A 198 -5.43 6.35 19.15
C ALA A 198 -4.76 7.65 19.65
N ARG A 199 -3.59 8.01 19.10
CA ARG A 199 -2.91 9.29 19.40
C ARG A 199 -3.56 10.48 18.70
N TYR A 200 -4.15 10.26 17.53
CA TYR A 200 -4.84 11.29 16.74
C TYR A 200 -6.31 11.43 17.15
N ALA A 201 -6.96 10.38 17.63
CA ALA A 201 -8.31 10.45 18.19
C ALA A 201 -8.44 11.50 19.32
N LYS A 202 -7.36 11.73 20.08
CA LYS A 202 -7.34 12.76 21.14
C LYS A 202 -7.30 14.19 20.60
N LYS A 203 -6.94 14.38 19.33
CA LYS A 203 -6.78 15.68 18.66
C LYS A 203 -7.93 16.02 17.72
N CYS A 204 -8.69 15.01 17.29
CA CYS A 204 -9.79 15.14 16.34
C CYS A 204 -11.08 14.63 17.01
N VAL A 205 -11.90 15.55 17.52
CA VAL A 205 -13.11 15.20 18.29
C VAL A 205 -14.32 14.84 17.42
N ASP A 206 -14.30 15.20 16.14
CA ASP A 206 -15.46 15.06 15.23
C ASP A 206 -15.45 13.76 14.40
N VAL A 207 -14.38 12.96 14.49
CA VAL A 207 -14.21 11.71 13.74
C VAL A 207 -13.67 10.62 14.66
N ASP A 208 -14.27 9.44 14.59
CA ASP A 208 -13.76 8.23 15.26
C ASP A 208 -12.54 7.69 14.50
N VAL A 209 -11.37 8.30 14.73
CA VAL A 209 -10.13 7.97 14.02
C VAL A 209 -9.78 6.48 14.16
N VAL A 210 -9.94 5.92 15.37
CA VAL A 210 -9.63 4.53 15.66
C VAL A 210 -10.62 3.60 14.95
N GLY A 211 -11.92 3.91 15.04
CA GLY A 211 -12.97 3.14 14.37
C GLY A 211 -12.81 3.10 12.85
N VAL A 212 -12.52 4.24 12.22
CA VAL A 212 -12.32 4.33 10.76
C VAL A 212 -11.11 3.49 10.31
N VAL A 213 -9.96 3.60 10.99
CA VAL A 213 -8.77 2.81 10.65
C VAL A 213 -9.02 1.32 10.88
N THR A 214 -9.70 0.95 11.96
CA THR A 214 -10.03 -0.45 12.25
C THR A 214 -10.96 -1.04 11.18
N GLN A 215 -12.02 -0.33 10.82
CA GLN A 215 -12.98 -0.76 9.80
C GLN A 215 -12.34 -0.88 8.41
N ALA A 216 -11.36 -0.03 8.08
CA ALA A 216 -10.64 -0.13 6.82
C ALA A 216 -9.86 -1.45 6.70
N TRP A 217 -9.22 -1.93 7.78
CA TRP A 217 -8.55 -3.24 7.79
C TRP A 217 -9.55 -4.39 7.74
N GLN A 218 -10.65 -4.29 8.49
CA GLN A 218 -11.70 -5.32 8.50
C GLN A 218 -12.34 -5.48 7.11
N ALA A 219 -12.48 -4.38 6.36
CA ALA A 219 -13.02 -4.39 5.00
C ALA A 219 -12.16 -5.18 3.98
N VAL A 220 -10.90 -5.51 4.32
CA VAL A 220 -10.02 -6.35 3.50
C VAL A 220 -9.70 -7.70 4.16
N GLY A 221 -10.43 -8.07 5.22
CA GLY A 221 -10.32 -9.36 5.89
C GLY A 221 -9.17 -9.45 6.91
N ILE A 222 -8.67 -8.32 7.40
CA ILE A 222 -7.61 -8.27 8.43
C ILE A 222 -8.20 -7.73 9.72
N GLU A 223 -8.10 -8.51 10.79
CA GLU A 223 -8.52 -8.09 12.13
C GLU A 223 -7.34 -7.50 12.92
N PRO A 224 -7.29 -6.19 13.17
CA PRO A 224 -6.26 -5.60 14.02
C PRO A 224 -6.44 -6.08 15.46
N THR A 225 -5.37 -6.53 16.10
CA THR A 225 -5.41 -6.92 17.52
C THR A 225 -5.00 -5.75 18.41
N GLN A 226 -5.67 -5.57 19.56
CA GLN A 226 -5.34 -4.50 20.51
C GLN A 226 -3.95 -4.66 21.18
N SER A 227 -3.29 -5.81 21.01
CA SER A 227 -1.91 -6.01 21.46
C SER A 227 -1.00 -6.29 20.27
N ALA A 228 -0.02 -5.42 20.03
CA ALA A 228 1.12 -5.67 19.14
C ALA A 228 2.08 -6.73 19.74
N LYS A 229 1.54 -7.83 20.25
CA LYS A 229 2.30 -9.02 20.64
C LYS A 229 2.16 -10.03 19.52
N PRO A 230 3.21 -10.80 19.19
CA PRO A 230 3.13 -11.81 18.14
C PRO A 230 1.95 -12.75 18.40
N GLY A 231 0.97 -12.73 17.49
CA GLY A 231 -0.14 -13.67 17.50
C GLY A 231 0.36 -15.09 17.24
N LYS A 232 -0.37 -16.10 17.72
CA LYS A 232 -0.13 -17.49 17.31
C LYS A 232 -0.42 -17.62 15.81
N LYS A 233 0.40 -18.39 15.10
CA LYS A 233 0.27 -18.71 13.67
C LYS A 233 -1.20 -19.08 13.34
N VAL A 234 -1.91 -18.22 12.61
CA VAL A 234 -3.21 -18.56 12.01
C VAL A 234 -2.95 -18.85 10.53
N LYS A 235 -2.96 -20.13 10.16
CA LYS A 235 -3.01 -20.52 8.74
C LYS A 235 -4.46 -20.39 8.27
N PRO A 236 -4.73 -19.77 7.12
CA PRO A 236 -6.02 -19.94 6.45
C PRO A 236 -6.24 -21.43 6.15
N GLY A 237 -7.41 -21.93 6.50
CA GLY A 237 -7.79 -23.32 6.23
C GLY A 237 -7.90 -23.56 4.73
N CYS A 238 -7.23 -24.61 4.26
CA CYS A 238 -7.45 -25.20 2.95
C CYS A 238 -8.95 -25.60 2.82
N PRO A 239 -9.61 -25.41 1.67
CA PRO A 239 -11.00 -25.83 1.50
C PRO A 239 -11.12 -27.34 1.71
N VAL A 240 -12.10 -27.73 2.50
CA VAL A 240 -12.57 -29.13 2.57
C VAL A 240 -13.22 -29.42 1.22
N LEU A 241 -12.76 -30.50 0.56
CA LEU A 241 -13.37 -31.08 -0.65
C LEU A 241 -14.87 -31.32 -0.47
#